data_AF-X1PKL3-F1
#
_entry.id   AF-X1PKL3-F1
#
_cell.length_a   1.000
_cell.length_b   1.000
_cell.length_c   1.000
_cell.angle_alpha   90.00
_cell.angle_beta   90.00
_cell.angle_gamma   90.00
#
_symmetry.space_group_name_H-M   'P 1'
#
loop_
_entity.id
_entity.type
_entity.pdbx_description
1 polymer ?
#
loop_
_entity_poly.entity_id
_entity_poly.type
_entity_poly.pdbx_seq_one_letter_code
_entity_poly.pdbx_strand_id
1 'polypeptide(L)'
;VVDGRHRGLRIEGPEYETIYAFGGLCMVDDIREIAYLNDLCDRLGMDTMTAGNLAAFTIEASKRKSVAEKIEYGDSDAVAELLKKITRREGIGAILAEGIVHASKKWGLEDLAVHVKGLEPAGYDPRVLKGMGLAYATSDRGACHLRATFYKAELSGMMDPDQIEGKAEMVIDFEDRHTLFDSLIICRFFRDLYPWDILSRIIRGTTGMDLDRKQLQRLAWNITNKAREFNLREGMS
;
A
#
# COMPACT_ATOMS: atom_id res chain seq x y z
N VAL A 1 -16.75 13.47 11.99
CA VAL A 1 -18.07 13.02 11.50
C VAL A 1 -19.17 13.94 12.03
N VAL A 2 -20.00 14.52 11.15
CA VAL A 2 -20.97 15.59 11.49
C VAL A 2 -22.41 15.10 11.72
N ASP A 3 -22.76 13.93 11.18
CA ASP A 3 -24.09 13.31 11.22
C ASP A 3 -23.97 11.76 11.24
N GLY A 4 -25.10 11.04 11.24
CA GLY A 4 -25.14 9.58 11.31
C GLY A 4 -24.83 9.00 12.70
N ARG A 5 -24.68 7.68 12.81
CA ARG A 5 -24.47 6.97 14.10
C ARG A 5 -23.13 7.28 14.78
N HIS A 6 -22.14 7.73 14.01
CA HIS A 6 -20.82 8.14 14.50
C HIS A 6 -20.68 9.65 14.68
N ARG A 7 -21.81 10.39 14.77
CA ARG A 7 -21.80 11.85 14.95
C ARG A 7 -20.95 12.25 16.15
N GLY A 8 -20.05 13.21 15.93
CA GLY A 8 -19.14 13.73 16.96
C GLY A 8 -17.79 13.02 16.99
N LEU A 9 -17.61 11.90 16.26
CA LEU A 9 -16.31 11.28 16.08
C LEU A 9 -15.32 12.26 15.44
N ARG A 10 -14.15 12.42 16.05
CA ARG A 10 -13.03 13.25 15.56
C ARG A 10 -11.92 12.32 15.12
N ILE A 11 -11.42 12.53 13.90
CA ILE A 11 -10.42 11.69 13.25
C ILE A 11 -9.41 12.55 12.51
N GLU A 12 -8.26 11.96 12.20
CA GLU A 12 -7.37 12.37 11.11
C GLU A 12 -7.61 11.42 9.92
N GLY A 13 -7.57 11.92 8.68
CA GLY A 13 -8.00 11.15 7.50
C GLY A 13 -9.53 11.06 7.32
N PRO A 14 -10.06 10.01 6.66
CA PRO A 14 -9.32 8.89 6.07
C PRO A 14 -8.54 9.31 4.82
N GLU A 15 -7.40 8.68 4.61
CA GLU A 15 -6.62 8.84 3.38
C GLU A 15 -7.25 8.05 2.22
N TYR A 16 -6.83 8.35 0.99
CA TYR A 16 -7.32 7.67 -0.22
C TYR A 16 -7.30 6.14 -0.11
N GLU A 17 -6.21 5.58 0.41
CA GLU A 17 -6.02 4.13 0.52
C GLU A 17 -6.99 3.48 1.50
N THR A 18 -7.32 4.17 2.59
CA THR A 18 -8.31 3.70 3.57
C THR A 18 -9.72 3.69 2.95
N ILE A 19 -10.05 4.72 2.16
CA ILE A 19 -11.32 4.79 1.42
C ILE A 19 -11.39 3.68 0.38
N TYR A 20 -10.32 3.41 -0.36
CA TYR A 20 -10.25 2.30 -1.28
C TYR A 20 -10.41 0.94 -0.57
N ALA A 21 -9.67 0.71 0.50
CA ALA A 21 -9.60 -0.59 1.15
C ALA A 21 -10.93 -0.97 1.84
N PHE A 22 -11.53 -0.06 2.61
CA PHE A 22 -12.82 -0.34 3.24
C PHE A 22 -14.02 -0.05 2.33
N GLY A 23 -13.94 0.99 1.51
CA GLY A 23 -15.03 1.35 0.61
C GLY A 23 -15.07 0.45 -0.62
N GLY A 24 -14.04 0.51 -1.46
CA GLY A 24 -13.98 -0.22 -2.72
C GLY A 24 -13.97 -1.75 -2.54
N LEU A 25 -13.08 -2.28 -1.70
CA LEU A 25 -12.93 -3.74 -1.56
C LEU A 25 -14.03 -4.39 -0.72
N CYS A 26 -14.42 -3.76 0.40
CA CYS A 26 -15.47 -4.31 1.27
C CYS A 26 -16.89 -3.87 0.85
N MET A 27 -17.01 -3.02 -0.18
CA MET A 27 -18.25 -2.37 -0.64
C MET A 27 -19.00 -1.59 0.45
N VAL A 28 -18.27 -0.94 1.37
CA VAL A 28 -18.87 0.01 2.33
C VAL A 28 -19.09 1.34 1.61
N ASP A 29 -20.34 1.72 1.36
CA ASP A 29 -20.69 2.89 0.55
C ASP A 29 -20.85 4.19 1.38
N ASP A 30 -20.96 4.07 2.71
CA ASP A 30 -21.06 5.22 3.62
C ASP A 30 -19.68 5.67 4.13
N ILE A 31 -19.25 6.87 3.74
CA ILE A 31 -18.00 7.49 4.18
C ILE A 31 -17.91 7.66 5.71
N ARG A 32 -19.05 7.74 6.42
CA ARG A 32 -19.08 7.85 7.89
C ARG A 32 -18.72 6.53 8.54
N GLU A 33 -19.06 5.41 7.91
CA GLU A 33 -18.64 4.08 8.33
C GLU A 33 -17.16 3.84 8.03
N ILE A 34 -16.68 4.25 6.86
CA ILE A 34 -15.25 4.22 6.53
C ILE A 34 -14.45 5.07 7.53
N ALA A 35 -14.94 6.26 7.87
CA ALA A 35 -14.32 7.14 8.87
C ALA A 35 -14.23 6.49 10.25
N TYR A 36 -15.25 5.71 10.64
CA TYR A 36 -15.22 4.93 11.87
C TYR A 36 -14.22 3.76 11.81
N LEU A 37 -14.17 3.03 10.68
CA LEU A 37 -13.20 1.95 10.48
C LEU A 37 -11.74 2.48 10.48
N ASN A 38 -11.51 3.67 9.92
CA ASN A 38 -10.24 4.38 10.02
C ASN A 38 -9.85 4.66 11.48
N ASP A 39 -10.72 5.33 12.24
CA ASP A 39 -10.48 5.62 13.67
C ASP A 39 -10.22 4.34 14.48
N LEU A 40 -10.95 3.27 14.16
CA LEU A 40 -10.75 1.98 14.81
C LEU A 40 -9.36 1.41 14.50
N CYS A 41 -8.91 1.42 13.24
CA CYS A 41 -7.56 1.02 12.88
C CYS A 41 -6.50 1.88 13.57
N ASP A 42 -6.65 3.20 13.60
CA ASP A 42 -5.72 4.12 14.26
C ASP A 42 -5.58 3.81 15.75
N ARG A 43 -6.71 3.58 16.44
CA ARG A 43 -6.74 3.23 17.87
C ARG A 43 -6.16 1.84 18.15
N LEU A 44 -6.34 0.90 17.24
CA LEU A 44 -5.83 -0.46 17.36
C LEU A 44 -4.36 -0.60 16.88
N GLY A 45 -3.82 0.43 16.24
CA GLY A 45 -2.48 0.39 15.63
C GLY A 45 -2.40 -0.55 14.42
N MET A 46 -3.44 -0.57 13.59
CA MET A 46 -3.52 -1.42 12.40
C MET A 46 -3.31 -0.61 11.12
N ASP A 47 -2.56 -1.16 10.16
CA ASP A 47 -2.52 -0.62 8.80
C ASP A 47 -3.90 -0.78 8.14
N THR A 48 -4.52 0.34 7.76
CA THR A 48 -5.85 0.35 7.12
C THR A 48 -5.86 -0.37 5.78
N MET A 49 -4.75 -0.39 5.03
CA MET A 49 -4.67 -1.08 3.75
C MET A 49 -4.73 -2.60 3.94
N THR A 50 -3.81 -3.16 4.73
CA THR A 50 -3.84 -4.59 5.05
C THR A 50 -5.15 -4.97 5.76
N ALA A 51 -5.63 -4.16 6.71
CA ALA A 51 -6.89 -4.40 7.41
C ALA A 51 -8.09 -4.52 6.46
N GLY A 52 -8.25 -3.58 5.53
CA GLY A 52 -9.34 -3.60 4.54
C GLY A 52 -9.19 -4.73 3.52
N ASN A 53 -7.97 -5.03 3.05
CA ASN A 53 -7.73 -6.16 2.16
C ASN A 53 -8.06 -7.51 2.84
N LEU A 54 -7.63 -7.70 4.10
CA LEU A 54 -7.95 -8.91 4.87
C LEU A 54 -9.45 -9.04 5.15
N ALA A 55 -10.13 -7.92 5.43
CA ALA A 55 -11.58 -7.91 5.59
C ALA A 55 -12.29 -8.32 4.30
N ALA A 56 -11.91 -7.74 3.15
CA ALA A 56 -12.47 -8.10 1.85
C ALA A 56 -12.20 -9.57 1.48
N PHE A 57 -10.98 -10.06 1.73
CA PHE A 57 -10.64 -11.47 1.53
C PHE A 57 -11.50 -12.39 2.41
N THR A 58 -11.76 -12.00 3.65
CA THR A 58 -12.63 -12.75 4.58
C THR A 58 -14.10 -12.72 4.15
N ILE A 59 -14.60 -11.60 3.64
CA ILE A 59 -15.94 -11.51 3.05
C ILE A 59 -16.08 -12.51 1.89
N GLU A 60 -15.11 -12.52 0.97
CA GLU A 60 -15.11 -13.46 -0.16
C GLU A 60 -15.03 -14.92 0.31
N ALA A 61 -14.18 -15.22 1.30
CA ALA A 61 -14.09 -16.53 1.93
C ALA A 61 -15.41 -16.96 2.59
N SER A 62 -16.11 -16.02 3.23
CA SER A 62 -17.43 -16.23 3.86
C SER A 62 -18.49 -16.60 2.82
N LYS A 63 -18.57 -15.85 1.71
CA LYS A 63 -19.51 -16.13 0.61
C LYS A 63 -19.25 -17.49 -0.05
N ARG A 64 -17.99 -17.92 -0.09
CA ARG A 64 -17.57 -19.25 -0.57
C ARG A 64 -17.78 -20.36 0.46
N LYS A 65 -18.17 -20.02 1.69
CA LYS A 65 -18.33 -20.95 2.82
C LYS A 65 -17.01 -21.63 3.21
N SER A 66 -15.88 -20.97 2.96
CA SER A 66 -14.54 -21.43 3.37
C SER A 66 -14.25 -21.10 4.84
N VAL A 67 -15.02 -20.19 5.44
CA VAL A 67 -14.98 -19.85 6.88
C VAL A 67 -16.39 -19.92 7.48
N ALA A 68 -16.47 -20.05 8.81
CA ALA A 68 -17.76 -20.20 9.51
C ALA A 68 -18.46 -18.85 9.73
N GLU A 69 -17.68 -17.78 9.84
CA GLU A 69 -18.14 -16.41 9.94
C GLU A 69 -19.00 -16.04 8.72
N LYS A 70 -20.12 -15.36 8.96
CA LYS A 70 -21.00 -14.83 7.94
C LYS A 70 -20.78 -13.33 7.87
N ILE A 71 -20.05 -12.88 6.87
CA ILE A 71 -19.72 -11.48 6.65
C ILE A 71 -20.14 -11.14 5.23
N GLU A 72 -21.01 -10.15 5.09
CA GLU A 72 -21.49 -9.67 3.80
C GLU A 72 -20.71 -8.43 3.37
N TYR A 73 -20.68 -8.21 2.05
CA TYR A 73 -20.19 -6.95 1.52
C TYR A 73 -21.08 -5.79 2.01
N GLY A 74 -20.47 -4.66 2.37
CA GLY A 74 -21.14 -3.49 2.95
C GLY A 74 -21.39 -3.57 4.45
N ASP A 75 -21.15 -4.71 5.11
CA ASP A 75 -21.37 -4.88 6.55
C ASP A 75 -20.21 -4.30 7.38
N SER A 76 -20.26 -2.98 7.59
CA SER A 76 -19.25 -2.25 8.37
C SER A 76 -19.13 -2.71 9.83
N ASP A 77 -20.21 -3.21 10.44
CA ASP A 77 -20.18 -3.71 11.82
C ASP A 77 -19.44 -5.04 11.91
N ALA A 78 -19.71 -5.95 10.98
CA ALA A 78 -18.99 -7.22 10.91
C ALA A 78 -17.50 -7.01 10.59
N VAL A 79 -17.16 -6.05 9.72
CA VAL A 79 -15.76 -5.65 9.47
C VAL A 79 -15.13 -5.12 10.76
N ALA A 80 -15.78 -4.20 11.48
CA ALA A 80 -15.24 -3.65 12.73
C ALA A 80 -14.98 -4.74 13.80
N GLU A 81 -15.90 -5.70 13.95
CA GLU A 81 -15.72 -6.83 14.86
C GLU A 81 -14.59 -7.78 14.41
N LEU A 82 -14.43 -7.99 13.10
CA LEU A 82 -13.31 -8.75 12.55
C LEU A 82 -11.98 -8.09 12.92
N LEU A 83 -11.86 -6.77 12.74
CA LEU A 83 -10.63 -6.03 13.09
C LEU A 83 -10.27 -6.17 14.58
N LYS A 84 -11.26 -6.05 15.48
CA LYS A 84 -11.05 -6.26 16.92
C LYS A 84 -10.58 -7.68 17.23
N LYS A 85 -11.15 -8.70 16.56
CA LYS A 85 -10.71 -10.09 16.71
C LYS A 85 -9.27 -10.30 16.21
N ILE A 86 -8.87 -9.64 15.13
CA ILE A 86 -7.48 -9.68 14.63
C ILE A 86 -6.53 -9.15 15.70
N THR A 87 -6.80 -7.96 16.25
CA THR A 87 -5.93 -7.37 17.30
C THR A 87 -5.83 -8.24 18.55
N ARG A 88 -6.93 -8.91 18.93
CA ARG A 88 -6.96 -9.82 20.09
C ARG A 88 -6.49 -11.24 19.78
N ARG A 89 -6.24 -11.56 18.51
CA ARG A 89 -5.93 -12.92 18.03
C ARG A 89 -6.98 -13.94 18.48
N GLU A 90 -8.27 -13.60 18.34
CA GLU A 90 -9.39 -14.44 18.76
C GLU A 90 -10.06 -15.14 17.56
N GLY A 91 -10.20 -16.47 17.61
CA GLY A 91 -10.86 -17.25 16.56
C GLY A 91 -10.22 -17.03 15.19
N ILE A 92 -11.03 -16.66 14.19
CA ILE A 92 -10.54 -16.30 12.85
C ILE A 92 -9.49 -15.16 12.86
N GLY A 93 -9.57 -14.26 13.86
CA GLY A 93 -8.61 -13.18 14.03
C GLY A 93 -7.19 -13.66 14.31
N ALA A 94 -7.00 -14.81 14.94
CA ALA A 94 -5.68 -15.42 15.14
C ALA A 94 -5.01 -15.82 13.82
N ILE A 95 -5.82 -16.26 12.85
CA ILE A 95 -5.36 -16.67 11.52
C ILE A 95 -4.99 -15.44 10.70
N LEU A 96 -5.89 -14.45 10.70
CA LEU A 96 -5.71 -13.19 9.96
C LEU A 96 -4.58 -12.32 10.51
N ALA A 97 -4.27 -12.40 11.81
CA ALA A 97 -3.14 -11.71 12.42
C ALA A 97 -1.76 -12.18 11.89
N GLU A 98 -1.70 -13.31 11.18
CA GLU A 98 -0.51 -13.80 10.48
C GLU A 98 -0.43 -13.35 9.01
N GLY A 99 -1.38 -12.53 8.55
CA GLY A 99 -1.42 -11.93 7.21
C GLY A 99 -2.03 -12.83 6.13
N ILE A 100 -2.20 -12.26 4.93
CA ILE A 100 -2.98 -12.87 3.85
C ILE A 100 -2.39 -14.20 3.35
N VAL A 101 -1.06 -14.35 3.33
CA VAL A 101 -0.39 -15.57 2.88
C VAL A 101 -0.70 -16.75 3.79
N HIS A 102 -0.73 -16.50 5.10
CA HIS A 102 -1.06 -17.54 6.08
C HIS A 102 -2.55 -17.89 6.01
N ALA A 103 -3.41 -16.87 6.00
CA ALA A 103 -4.85 -17.04 5.98
C ALA A 103 -5.32 -17.77 4.72
N SER A 104 -4.80 -17.41 3.55
CA SER A 104 -5.19 -18.02 2.29
C SER A 104 -4.84 -19.51 2.23
N LYS A 105 -3.63 -19.89 2.66
CA LYS A 105 -3.23 -21.31 2.81
C LYS A 105 -4.11 -22.08 3.78
N LYS A 106 -4.46 -21.46 4.91
CA LYS A 106 -5.34 -22.08 5.91
C LYS A 106 -6.73 -22.33 5.38
N TRP A 107 -7.22 -21.50 4.46
CA TRP A 107 -8.57 -21.59 3.91
C TRP A 107 -8.63 -22.28 2.53
N GLY A 108 -7.48 -22.65 1.95
CA GLY A 108 -7.39 -23.22 0.62
C GLY A 108 -7.82 -22.23 -0.48
N LEU A 109 -7.48 -20.95 -0.31
CA LEU A 109 -7.89 -19.83 -1.16
C LEU A 109 -6.69 -19.03 -1.68
N GLU A 110 -5.54 -19.66 -1.85
CA GLU A 110 -4.31 -19.02 -2.35
C GLU A 110 -4.52 -18.31 -3.70
N ASP A 111 -5.32 -18.90 -4.59
CA ASP A 111 -5.63 -18.33 -5.92
C ASP A 111 -6.45 -17.01 -5.85
N LEU A 112 -7.03 -16.69 -4.70
CA LEU A 112 -7.79 -15.45 -4.47
C LEU A 112 -7.00 -14.41 -3.67
N ALA A 113 -5.84 -14.79 -3.11
CA ALA A 113 -5.05 -13.91 -2.26
C ALA A 113 -4.23 -12.93 -3.11
N VAL A 114 -4.68 -11.68 -3.19
CA VAL A 114 -3.99 -10.64 -3.97
C VAL A 114 -2.87 -10.02 -3.13
N HIS A 115 -1.62 -10.37 -3.43
CA HIS A 115 -0.46 -9.79 -2.77
C HIS A 115 0.82 -9.88 -3.63
N VAL A 116 1.83 -9.10 -3.29
CA VAL A 116 3.22 -9.30 -3.76
C VAL A 116 4.11 -9.43 -2.54
N LYS A 117 4.86 -10.53 -2.45
CA LYS A 117 5.74 -10.86 -1.30
C LYS A 117 5.02 -10.80 0.07
N GLY A 118 3.73 -11.13 0.09
CA GLY A 118 2.89 -11.15 1.28
C GLY A 118 2.29 -9.81 1.70
N LEU A 119 2.54 -8.72 0.97
CA LEU A 119 1.90 -7.43 1.19
C LEU A 119 0.79 -7.19 0.16
N GLU A 120 -0.38 -6.80 0.66
CA GLU A 120 -1.56 -6.49 -0.16
C GLU A 120 -1.39 -5.17 -0.92
N PRO A 121 -1.95 -5.04 -2.15
CA PRO A 121 -1.76 -3.85 -2.96
C PRO A 121 -2.58 -2.65 -2.47
N ALA A 122 -2.15 -1.48 -2.91
CA ALA A 122 -2.88 -0.22 -2.78
C ALA A 122 -3.93 -0.05 -3.89
N GLY A 123 -4.69 1.05 -3.83
CA GLY A 123 -5.82 1.41 -4.70
C GLY A 123 -5.52 1.68 -6.17
N TYR A 124 -4.52 1.03 -6.76
CA TYR A 124 -4.13 1.18 -8.16
C TYR A 124 -4.14 -0.17 -8.87
N ASP A 125 -5.04 -0.35 -9.83
CA ASP A 125 -5.23 -1.62 -10.52
C ASP A 125 -4.09 -1.89 -11.53
N PRO A 126 -3.24 -2.91 -11.29
CA PRO A 126 -2.09 -3.19 -12.15
C PRO A 126 -2.49 -3.76 -13.53
N ARG A 127 -3.74 -4.16 -13.73
CA ARG A 127 -4.25 -4.60 -15.05
C ARG A 127 -4.35 -3.43 -16.03
N VAL A 128 -4.60 -2.23 -15.51
CA VAL A 128 -4.68 -0.99 -16.28
C VAL A 128 -3.36 -0.23 -16.19
N LEU A 129 -2.82 -0.08 -14.98
CA LEU A 129 -1.62 0.70 -14.69
C LEU A 129 -0.39 -0.21 -14.71
N LYS A 130 0.09 -0.56 -15.91
CA LYS A 130 1.16 -1.56 -16.10
C LYS A 130 2.47 -1.17 -15.41
N GLY A 131 2.80 0.13 -15.38
CA GLY A 131 3.99 0.63 -14.70
C GLY A 131 3.85 0.55 -13.18
N MET A 132 2.65 0.79 -12.67
CA MET A 132 2.33 0.53 -11.28
C MET A 132 2.40 -0.98 -10.95
N GLY A 133 1.96 -1.85 -11.86
CA GLY A 133 2.16 -3.29 -11.75
C GLY A 133 3.64 -3.69 -11.66
N LEU A 134 4.49 -3.11 -12.49
CA LEU A 134 5.95 -3.31 -12.41
C LEU A 134 6.49 -2.85 -11.05
N ALA A 135 6.12 -1.66 -10.59
CA ALA A 135 6.58 -1.15 -9.30
C ALA A 135 6.09 -1.98 -8.10
N TYR A 136 4.88 -2.55 -8.14
CA TYR A 136 4.46 -3.53 -7.13
C TYR A 136 5.31 -4.80 -7.16
N ALA A 137 5.57 -5.34 -8.35
CA ALA A 137 6.35 -6.56 -8.53
C ALA A 137 7.80 -6.41 -8.03
N THR A 138 8.45 -5.27 -8.33
CA THR A 138 9.87 -5.05 -8.03
C THR A 138 10.14 -4.48 -6.65
N SER A 139 9.16 -3.80 -6.04
CA SER A 139 9.29 -3.21 -4.71
C SER A 139 9.87 -4.19 -3.69
N ASP A 140 10.83 -3.69 -2.91
CA ASP A 140 11.59 -4.44 -1.92
C ASP A 140 10.73 -4.93 -0.74
N ARG A 141 9.61 -4.28 -0.46
CA ARG A 141 8.74 -4.60 0.69
C ARG A 141 7.40 -5.25 0.32
N GLY A 142 7.21 -5.63 -0.95
CA GLY A 142 5.93 -6.14 -1.46
C GLY A 142 5.12 -5.07 -2.21
N ALA A 143 3.80 -5.27 -2.38
CA ALA A 143 2.94 -4.46 -3.25
C ALA A 143 2.71 -3.00 -2.75
N CYS A 144 3.77 -2.19 -2.73
CA CYS A 144 3.75 -0.84 -2.18
C CYS A 144 3.77 0.22 -3.28
N HIS A 145 2.72 1.04 -3.34
CA HIS A 145 2.61 2.11 -4.32
C HIS A 145 3.59 3.26 -4.03
N LEU A 146 3.93 3.47 -2.76
CA LEU A 146 4.79 4.57 -2.36
C LEU A 146 6.22 4.40 -2.86
N ARG A 147 6.74 3.18 -3.13
CA ARG A 147 8.15 3.04 -3.53
C ARG A 147 8.50 3.83 -4.80
N ALA A 148 7.63 3.78 -5.81
CA ALA A 148 7.80 4.57 -7.03
C ALA A 148 6.75 5.68 -7.20
N THR A 149 5.55 5.55 -6.64
CA THR A 149 4.36 6.40 -6.93
C THR A 149 4.02 6.49 -8.42
N PHE A 150 4.29 5.42 -9.17
CA PHE A 150 4.26 5.45 -10.63
C PHE A 150 2.87 5.66 -11.23
N TYR A 151 1.81 5.39 -10.46
CA TYR A 151 0.44 5.78 -10.80
C TYR A 151 0.34 7.26 -11.20
N LYS A 152 1.20 8.15 -10.68
CA LYS A 152 1.24 9.55 -11.09
C LYS A 152 1.58 9.70 -12.57
N ALA A 153 2.62 9.00 -13.05
CA ALA A 153 3.05 9.12 -14.44
C ALA A 153 1.92 8.66 -15.39
N GLU A 154 1.27 7.55 -15.05
CA GLU A 154 0.21 6.95 -15.86
C GLU A 154 -1.11 7.73 -15.80
N LEU A 155 -1.57 8.14 -14.60
CA LEU A 155 -2.83 8.85 -14.44
C LEU A 155 -2.78 10.33 -14.88
N SER A 156 -1.60 10.94 -14.94
CA SER A 156 -1.45 12.33 -15.42
C SER A 156 -1.09 12.44 -16.90
N GLY A 157 -0.93 11.32 -17.60
CA GLY A 157 -0.61 11.30 -19.04
C GLY A 157 0.86 11.57 -19.36
N MET A 158 1.78 11.51 -18.38
CA MET A 158 3.22 11.55 -18.66
C MET A 158 3.71 10.31 -19.39
N MET A 159 3.02 9.19 -19.19
CA MET A 159 3.27 7.90 -19.80
C MET A 159 1.91 7.24 -20.03
N ASP A 160 1.67 6.71 -21.23
CA ASP A 160 0.45 5.96 -21.49
C ASP A 160 0.44 4.66 -20.65
N PRO A 161 -0.67 4.29 -19.97
CA PRO A 161 -0.76 3.05 -19.22
C PRO A 161 -0.44 1.79 -20.04
N ASP A 162 -0.73 1.79 -21.34
CA ASP A 162 -0.47 0.66 -22.24
C ASP A 162 0.93 0.63 -22.85
N GLN A 163 1.66 1.76 -22.84
CA GLN A 163 3.03 1.86 -23.36
C GLN A 163 3.99 0.94 -22.59
N ILE A 164 4.90 0.28 -23.30
CA ILE A 164 5.93 -0.61 -22.73
C ILE A 164 7.33 -0.01 -22.87
N GLU A 165 7.68 0.47 -24.06
CA GLU A 165 8.99 1.06 -24.35
C GLU A 165 9.25 2.28 -23.43
N GLY A 166 10.41 2.32 -22.78
CA GLY A 166 10.80 3.43 -21.89
C GLY A 166 10.11 3.43 -20.52
N LYS A 167 9.17 2.51 -20.27
CA LYS A 167 8.39 2.48 -19.02
C LYS A 167 9.25 2.06 -17.84
N ALA A 168 10.09 1.04 -18.00
CA ALA A 168 10.97 0.56 -16.94
C ALA A 168 11.98 1.65 -16.53
N GLU A 169 12.56 2.36 -17.49
CA GLU A 169 13.50 3.45 -17.26
C GLU A 169 12.84 4.60 -16.47
N MET A 170 11.58 4.93 -16.78
CA MET A 170 10.85 5.94 -16.03
C MET A 170 10.47 5.45 -14.62
N VAL A 171 10.11 4.18 -14.46
CA VAL A 171 9.86 3.59 -13.12
C VAL A 171 11.12 3.70 -12.26
N ILE A 172 12.28 3.36 -12.82
CA ILE A 172 13.58 3.49 -12.13
C ILE A 172 13.87 4.94 -11.77
N ASP A 173 13.66 5.91 -12.68
CA ASP A 173 13.88 7.33 -12.37
C ASP A 173 12.98 7.80 -11.21
N PHE A 174 11.72 7.35 -11.18
CA PHE A 174 10.82 7.62 -10.07
C PHE A 174 11.32 6.96 -8.78
N GLU A 175 11.63 5.66 -8.79
CA GLU A 175 12.11 4.92 -7.61
C GLU A 175 13.40 5.51 -7.04
N ASP A 176 14.36 5.87 -7.89
CA ASP A 176 15.64 6.44 -7.45
C ASP A 176 15.44 7.77 -6.73
N ARG A 177 14.65 8.69 -7.31
CA ARG A 177 14.32 9.97 -6.65
C ARG A 177 13.67 9.73 -5.30
N HIS A 178 12.71 8.82 -5.28
CA HIS A 178 11.94 8.48 -4.11
C HIS A 178 12.76 7.79 -3.01
N THR A 179 13.81 7.06 -3.38
CA THR A 179 14.78 6.51 -2.43
C THR A 179 15.55 7.62 -1.73
N LEU A 180 15.89 8.70 -2.45
CA LEU A 180 16.50 9.89 -1.84
C LEU A 180 15.51 10.64 -0.95
N PHE A 181 14.22 10.70 -1.33
CA PHE A 181 13.18 11.30 -0.47
C PHE A 181 13.08 10.59 0.87
N ASP A 182 13.05 9.25 0.88
CA ASP A 182 13.03 8.48 2.13
C ASP A 182 14.30 8.71 2.95
N SER A 183 15.46 8.78 2.29
CA SER A 183 16.75 9.01 2.96
C SER A 183 16.86 10.40 3.60
N LEU A 184 16.14 11.39 3.04
CA LEU A 184 16.09 12.77 3.53
C LEU A 184 14.85 13.08 4.37
N ILE A 185 13.94 12.11 4.53
CA ILE A 185 12.64 12.28 5.20
C ILE A 185 11.81 13.41 4.54
N ILE A 186 11.82 13.44 3.20
CA ILE A 186 11.03 14.39 2.41
C ILE A 186 9.69 13.74 2.04
N CYS A 187 8.60 14.47 2.27
CA CYS A 187 7.27 13.98 1.89
C CYS A 187 7.13 13.81 0.37
N ARG A 188 6.65 12.63 -0.03
CA ARG A 188 6.48 12.20 -1.44
C ARG A 188 5.41 12.98 -2.20
N PHE A 189 4.54 13.71 -1.51
CA PHE A 189 3.56 14.59 -2.15
C PHE A 189 4.22 15.80 -2.81
N PHE A 190 5.44 16.16 -2.40
CA PHE A 190 6.23 17.20 -3.04
C PHE A 190 7.15 16.68 -4.15
N ARG A 191 6.93 15.45 -4.65
CA ARG A 191 7.73 14.88 -5.75
C ARG A 191 7.80 15.77 -6.98
N ASP A 192 6.75 16.53 -7.28
CA ASP A 192 6.75 17.43 -8.44
C ASP A 192 7.53 18.73 -8.17
N LEU A 193 7.81 19.07 -6.90
CA LEU A 193 8.55 20.29 -6.51
C LEU A 193 10.05 20.06 -6.27
N TYR A 194 10.47 18.82 -6.07
CA TYR A 194 11.88 18.47 -5.86
C TYR A 194 12.43 17.61 -7.00
N PRO A 195 12.60 18.17 -8.21
CA PRO A 195 13.34 17.52 -9.29
C PRO A 195 14.82 17.32 -8.90
N TRP A 196 15.56 16.59 -9.74
CA TRP A 196 16.95 16.19 -9.50
C TRP A 196 17.89 17.33 -9.12
N ASP A 197 17.77 18.49 -9.77
CA ASP A 197 18.58 19.67 -9.50
C ASP A 197 18.28 20.29 -8.12
N ILE A 198 17.01 20.29 -7.70
CA ILE A 198 16.62 20.75 -6.38
C ILE A 198 17.09 19.76 -5.30
N LEU A 199 16.98 18.45 -5.54
CA LEU A 199 17.54 17.44 -4.64
C LEU A 199 19.05 17.60 -4.46
N SER A 200 19.80 17.82 -5.55
CA SER A 200 21.24 18.12 -5.50
C SER A 200 21.53 19.34 -4.63
N ARG A 201 20.78 20.44 -4.81
CA ARG A 201 20.91 21.65 -4.00
C ARG A 201 20.59 21.44 -2.52
N ILE A 202 19.54 20.67 -2.21
CA ILE A 202 19.18 20.33 -0.83
C ILE A 202 20.32 19.53 -0.18
N ILE A 203 20.80 18.48 -0.84
CA ILE A 203 21.87 17.62 -0.33
C ILE A 203 23.15 18.43 -0.11
N ARG A 204 23.55 19.26 -1.07
CA ARG A 204 24.70 20.14 -0.90
C ARG A 204 24.52 21.10 0.28
N GLY A 205 23.33 21.68 0.42
CA GLY A 205 23.03 22.62 1.49
C GLY A 205 23.02 22.00 2.89
N THR A 206 22.66 20.71 3.02
CA THR A 206 22.55 20.03 4.31
C THR A 206 23.77 19.19 4.68
N THR A 207 24.50 18.64 3.71
CA THR A 207 25.62 17.72 3.93
C THR A 207 26.96 18.24 3.42
N GLY A 208 26.96 19.27 2.56
CA GLY A 208 28.15 19.75 1.85
C GLY A 208 28.55 18.92 0.63
N MET A 209 27.86 17.83 0.31
CA MET A 209 28.15 16.99 -0.86
C MET A 209 27.68 17.67 -2.15
N ASP A 210 28.60 17.95 -3.08
CA ASP A 210 28.27 18.49 -4.41
C ASP A 210 28.16 17.34 -5.41
N LEU A 211 26.93 16.88 -5.65
CA LEU A 211 26.64 15.69 -6.46
C LEU A 211 25.76 16.04 -7.65
N ASP A 212 26.17 15.59 -8.84
CA ASP A 212 25.33 15.66 -10.03
C ASP A 212 24.22 14.58 -10.02
N ARG A 213 23.32 14.64 -11.01
CA ARG A 213 22.22 13.67 -11.14
C ARG A 213 22.71 12.22 -11.21
N LYS A 214 23.78 11.92 -11.94
CA LYS A 214 24.28 10.56 -12.11
C LYS A 214 24.83 10.01 -10.80
N GLN A 215 25.52 10.85 -10.04
CA GLN A 215 26.03 10.51 -8.71
C GLN A 215 24.87 10.27 -7.72
N LEU A 216 23.81 11.09 -7.78
CA LEU A 216 22.60 10.90 -6.98
C LEU A 216 21.85 9.61 -7.34
N GLN A 217 21.67 9.32 -8.62
CA GLN A 217 21.10 8.05 -9.09
C GLN A 217 21.93 6.87 -8.60
N ARG A 218 23.26 6.96 -8.68
CA ARG A 218 24.15 5.92 -8.15
C ARG A 218 24.01 5.71 -6.64
N LEU A 219 23.78 6.77 -5.87
CA LEU A 219 23.49 6.65 -4.44
C LEU A 219 22.16 5.95 -4.18
N ALA A 220 21.10 6.34 -4.88
CA ALA A 220 19.79 5.70 -4.78
C ALA A 220 19.87 4.20 -5.15
N TRP A 221 20.50 3.91 -6.30
CA TRP A 221 20.75 2.55 -6.79
C TRP A 221 21.53 1.68 -5.79
N ASN A 222 22.53 2.25 -5.09
CA ASN A 222 23.24 1.52 -4.03
C ASN A 222 22.32 1.19 -2.84
N ILE A 223 21.39 2.06 -2.48
CA ILE A 223 20.46 1.84 -1.37
C ILE A 223 19.42 0.77 -1.75
N THR A 224 18.82 0.88 -2.94
CA THR A 224 17.83 -0.10 -3.43
C THR A 224 18.47 -1.48 -3.60
N ASN A 225 19.70 -1.55 -4.12
CA ASN A 225 20.43 -2.82 -4.19
C ASN A 225 20.74 -3.42 -2.82
N LYS A 226 21.06 -2.62 -1.80
CA LYS A 226 21.25 -3.15 -0.44
C LYS A 226 19.98 -3.77 0.12
N ALA A 227 18.82 -3.15 -0.13
CA ALA A 227 17.55 -3.74 0.24
C ALA A 227 17.29 -5.05 -0.54
N ARG A 228 17.61 -5.08 -1.83
CA ARG A 228 17.53 -6.30 -2.66
C ARG A 228 18.46 -7.40 -2.16
N GLU A 229 19.71 -7.09 -1.87
CA GLU A 229 20.72 -8.01 -1.32
C GLU A 229 20.25 -8.61 0.00
N PHE A 230 19.71 -7.78 0.90
CA PHE A 230 19.10 -8.25 2.14
C PHE A 230 17.97 -9.24 1.86
N ASN A 231 17.01 -8.89 1.00
CA ASN A 231 15.89 -9.77 0.69
C ASN A 231 16.32 -11.09 0.05
N LEU A 232 17.30 -11.07 -0.85
CA LEU A 232 17.85 -12.29 -1.46
C LEU A 232 18.51 -13.18 -0.41
N ARG A 233 19.24 -12.58 0.54
CA ARG A 233 19.83 -13.31 1.67
C ARG A 233 18.76 -13.97 2.55
N GLU A 234 17.62 -13.28 2.77
CA GLU A 234 16.48 -13.80 3.53
C GLU A 234 15.56 -14.73 2.73
N GLY A 235 15.94 -15.11 1.51
CA GLY A 235 15.24 -16.15 0.74
C GLY A 235 14.10 -15.66 -0.16
N MET A 236 14.10 -14.38 -0.53
CA MET A 236 13.18 -13.87 -1.55
C MET A 236 13.36 -14.62 -2.88
N SER A 237 12.28 -15.28 -3.32
CA SER A 237 12.13 -15.93 -4.64
C SER A 237 11.41 -15.02 -5.63
#